data_AF-G7E5L5-F1
#
_entry.id   AF-G7E5L5-F1
#
_cell.length_a   1.000
_cell.length_b   1.000
_cell.length_c   1.000
_cell.angle_alpha   90.00
_cell.angle_beta   90.00
_cell.angle_gamma   90.00
#
_symmetry.space_group_name_H-M   'P 1'
#
loop_
_entity.id
_entity.type
_entity.pdbx_description
1 polymer ?
#
loop_
_entity_poly.entity_id
_entity_poly.type
_entity_poly.pdbx_seq_one_letter_code
_entity_poly.pdbx_strand_id
1 'polypeptide(L)' 'MGISSTATRLFSRNSIYVGTIFFGAFAFGIGYDKATSAFWEYHNKGKLWADVKPRYVKD' A
#
# COMPACT_ATOMS: atom_id res chain seq x y z
N MET A 1 -21.69 -19.19 4.74
CA MET A 1 -20.71 -19.71 3.75
C MET A 1 -20.17 -18.51 2.99
N GLY A 2 -18.96 -18.08 3.29
CA GLY A 2 -18.44 -16.79 2.81
C GLY A 2 -16.96 -16.68 3.13
N ILE A 3 -16.37 -15.52 2.88
CA ILE A 3 -14.94 -15.14 2.98
C ILE A 3 -14.17 -15.85 4.11
N SER A 4 -14.82 -16.06 5.26
CA SER A 4 -14.30 -16.85 6.39
C SER A 4 -13.86 -18.28 6.00
N SER A 5 -14.59 -19.01 5.16
CA SER A 5 -14.19 -20.37 4.73
C SER A 5 -12.97 -20.36 3.81
N THR A 6 -12.77 -19.29 3.02
CA THR A 6 -11.59 -19.11 2.19
C THR A 6 -10.37 -18.73 3.03
N ALA A 7 -10.54 -17.81 3.98
CA ALA A 7 -9.49 -17.44 4.93
C ALA A 7 -9.05 -18.66 5.76
N THR A 8 -10.00 -19.43 6.32
CA THR A 8 -9.69 -20.65 7.07
C THR A 8 -8.88 -21.64 6.24
N ARG A 9 -9.15 -21.81 4.93
CA ARG A 9 -8.37 -22.70 4.06
C ARG A 9 -6.93 -22.25 3.85
N LEU A 10 -6.68 -20.95 3.77
CA LEU A 10 -5.34 -20.39 3.61
C LEU A 10 -4.55 -20.45 4.92
N PHE A 11 -5.21 -20.19 6.05
CA PHE A 11 -4.54 -20.09 7.35
C PHE A 11 -4.47 -21.41 8.14
N SER A 12 -5.23 -22.44 7.79
CA SER A 12 -5.19 -23.76 8.46
C SER A 12 -4.16 -24.74 7.89
N ARG A 13 -3.55 -24.43 6.73
CA ARG A 13 -2.58 -25.30 6.06
C ARG A 13 -1.15 -24.77 6.24
N ASN A 14 -0.36 -25.43 7.08
CA ASN A 14 1.04 -25.06 7.37
C ASN A 14 1.89 -24.86 6.10
N SER A 15 1.70 -25.69 5.06
CA SER A 15 2.48 -25.63 3.83
C SER A 15 2.27 -24.34 3.01
N ILE A 16 1.14 -23.65 3.18
CA ILE A 16 0.82 -22.40 2.46
C ILE A 16 0.68 -21.19 3.38
N TYR A 17 0.69 -21.40 4.70
CA TYR A 17 0.49 -20.36 5.71
C TYR A 17 1.48 -19.21 5.56
N VAL A 18 2.78 -19.50 5.67
CA VAL A 18 3.84 -18.48 5.62
C VAL A 18 3.91 -17.82 4.24
N GLY A 19 3.75 -18.60 3.17
CA GLY A 19 3.72 -18.08 1.79
C GLY A 19 2.56 -17.09 1.57
N THR A 20 1.38 -17.39 2.11
CA THR A 20 0.21 -16.49 2.05
C THR A 20 0.48 -15.18 2.79
N ILE A 21 1.11 -15.24 3.97
CA ILE A 21 1.46 -14.05 4.74
C ILE A 21 2.48 -13.18 3.99
N PHE A 22 3.55 -13.78 3.44
CA PHE A 22 4.56 -13.00 2.71
C PHE A 22 4.02 -12.37 1.44
N PHE A 23 3.20 -13.12 0.68
CA PHE A 23 2.52 -12.56 -0.48
C PHE A 23 1.61 -11.39 -0.09
N GLY A 24 0.81 -11.57 0.97
CA GLY A 24 -0.07 -10.53 1.50
C GLY A 24 0.71 -9.29 1.96
N ALA A 25 1.81 -9.48 2.69
CA ALA A 25 2.65 -8.41 3.17
C ALA A 25 3.29 -7.61 2.03
N PHE A 26 3.78 -8.29 0.99
CA PHE A 26 4.37 -7.63 -0.18
C PHE A 26 3.34 -6.84 -0.99
N ALA A 27 2.20 -7.47 -1.29
CA ALA A 27 1.10 -6.81 -2.01
C ALA A 27 0.54 -5.62 -1.22
N PHE A 28 0.38 -5.78 0.09
CA PHE A 28 -0.05 -4.71 0.98
C PHE A 28 0.98 -3.58 1.04
N GLY A 29 2.29 -3.88 1.17
CA GLY A 29 3.33 -2.86 1.23
C GLY A 29 3.31 -1.92 0.03
N ILE A 30 3.22 -2.46 -1.18
CA ILE A 30 3.14 -1.64 -2.41
C ILE A 30 1.85 -0.81 -2.44
N GLY A 31 0.72 -1.43 -2.12
CA GLY A 31 -0.58 -0.75 -2.15
C GLY A 31 -0.67 0.36 -1.11
N TYR A 32 -0.23 0.07 0.11
CA TYR A 32 -0.26 0.96 1.25
C TYR A 32 0.66 2.17 1.03
N ASP A 33 1.89 1.96 0.58
CA ASP A 33 2.85 3.05 0.28
C ASP A 33 2.27 4.03 -0.73
N LYS A 34 1.75 3.53 -1.86
CA LYS A 34 1.12 4.37 -2.90
C LYS A 34 -0.13 5.08 -2.40
N ALA A 35 -1.01 4.37 -1.72
CA ALA A 35 -2.28 4.94 -1.25
C ALA A 35 -2.05 6.04 -0.21
N THR A 36 -1.16 5.78 0.76
CA THR A 36 -0.84 6.76 1.80
C THR A 36 -0.05 7.95 1.26
N SER A 37 0.90 7.73 0.35
CA SER A 37 1.60 8.82 -0.34
C SER A 37 0.64 9.70 -1.14
N ALA A 38 -0.26 9.09 -1.92
CA ALA A 38 -1.26 9.84 -2.69
C ALA A 38 -2.21 10.63 -1.78
N PHE A 39 -2.63 10.04 -0.66
CA PHE A 39 -3.43 10.73 0.35
C PHE A 39 -2.67 11.94 0.92
N TRP A 40 -1.39 11.76 1.27
CA TRP A 40 -0.54 12.81 1.81
C TRP A 40 -0.33 13.96 0.83
N GLU A 41 -0.05 13.64 -0.44
CA GLU A 41 0.11 14.63 -1.52
C GLU A 41 -1.18 15.40 -1.76
N TYR A 42 -2.32 14.70 -1.83
CA TYR A 42 -3.62 15.35 -2.00
C TYR A 42 -3.95 16.28 -0.84
N HIS A 43 -3.71 15.83 0.39
CA HIS A 43 -3.98 16.61 1.59
C HIS A 43 -3.09 17.85 1.71
N ASN A 44 -1.83 17.75 1.28
CA ASN A 44 -0.85 18.84 1.36
C ASN A 44 -0.64 19.60 0.05
N LYS A 45 -1.54 19.44 -0.92
CA LYS A 45 -1.44 20.04 -2.24
C LYS A 45 -1.19 21.55 -2.16
N GLY A 46 -0.20 22.03 -2.92
CA GLY A 46 0.24 23.42 -2.96
C GLY A 46 1.22 23.80 -1.84
N LYS A 47 1.46 22.92 -0.86
CA LYS A 47 2.47 23.11 0.20
C LYS A 47 3.70 22.22 -0.01
N LEU A 48 3.59 21.15 -0.80
CA LEU A 48 4.71 20.25 -1.03
C LEU A 48 5.80 20.94 -1.84
N TRP A 49 7.06 20.59 -1.57
CA TRP A 49 8.18 21.10 -2.35
C TRP A 49 8.00 20.78 -3.85
N ALA A 50 7.46 19.60 -4.19
CA ALA A 50 7.15 19.25 -5.58
C ALA A 50 6.23 20.26 -6.29
N ASP A 51 5.26 20.83 -5.57
CA ASP A 51 4.31 21.84 -6.10
C ASP A 51 4.92 23.25 -6.15
N VAL A 52 5.82 23.54 -5.22
CA VAL A 52 6.39 24.89 -5.02
C VAL A 52 7.67 25.09 -5.83
N LYS A 53 8.49 24.05 -5.99
CA LYS A 53 9.78 24.06 -6.70
C LYS A 53 9.74 24.71 -8.09
N PRO A 54 8.74 24.45 -8.96
CA PRO A 54 8.71 25.01 -10.32
C PRO A 54 8.68 26.54 -10.35
N ARG A 55 8.32 27.19 -9.24
CA ARG A 55 8.30 28.66 -9.13
C ARG A 55 9.68 29.25 -8.85
N TYR A 56 10.61 28.47 -8.31
CA TYR A 56 11.89 28.95 -7.79
C TYR A 56 13.11 28.40 -8.53
N VAL A 57 12.99 27.22 -9.12
CA VAL A 57 14.06 26.60 -9.90
C VAL A 57 13.65 26.67 -11.37
N LYS A 58 14.28 27.58 -12.11
CA LYS A 58 14.30 27.56 -13.58
C LYS A 58 15.61 26.90 -14.01
N ASP A 59 15.52 26.00 -14.97
CA ASP A 59 16.67 25.30 -15.56
C ASP A 59 17.70 26.26 -16.14
#